data_AF-A0A2G1YBG1-F1
#
_entry.id   AF-A0A2G1YBG1-F1
#
_cell.length_a   1.000
_cell.length_b   1.000
_cell.length_c   1.000
_cell.angle_alpha   90.00
_cell.angle_beta   90.00
_cell.angle_gamma   90.00
#
_symmetry.space_group_name_H-M   'P 1'
#
loop_
_entity.id
_entity.type
_entity.pdbx_description
1 polymer ?
#
loop_
_entity_poly.entity_id
_entity_poly.type
_entity_poly.pdbx_seq_one_letter_code
_entity_poly.pdbx_strand_id
1 'polypeptide(L)'
;MAMICNAYGAWTWEGLRRHPAYIKLYNSLVDKGLETVKLGDNTLQITASRSYPELKKWGLLLPANPELDAHKANVFWHPNVFKSVVRFHIVDADNVDDKSQYIKLSDYPATRTHFKDADGSYHIRLMGENFWFQMQCDDIDLSSENVLIGVEFNRISDMEKRVKTASELFGIYDGSIAKSEPLHLPKRVDLNQICMIAYDVRESGGTWKEVMIALFGKEIIENSGDDYGKYWQTSRNAYTRAERYIYGDFLKTLDNN
;
A
#
# COMPACT_ATOMS: atom_id res chain seq x y z
N MET A 1 -15.62 -1.27 12.31
CA MET A 1 -14.37 -0.61 11.91
C MET A 1 -13.75 -1.50 10.84
N ALA A 2 -13.63 -1.04 9.59
CA ALA A 2 -12.99 -1.86 8.56
C ALA A 2 -11.54 -2.11 8.99
N MET A 3 -11.14 -3.37 9.03
CA MET A 3 -9.74 -3.74 9.26
C MET A 3 -8.93 -3.06 8.16
N ILE A 4 -7.88 -2.32 8.50
CA ILE A 4 -6.96 -1.69 7.53
C ILE A 4 -5.89 -2.74 7.21
N CYS A 5 -5.49 -2.88 5.94
CA CYS A 5 -4.38 -3.75 5.56
C CYS A 5 -3.17 -3.16 6.26
N ASN A 6 -2.59 -3.89 7.21
CA ASN A 6 -1.59 -3.31 8.09
C ASN A 6 -0.19 -3.27 7.45
N ALA A 7 -0.03 -3.65 6.18
CA ALA A 7 1.25 -3.58 5.48
C ALA A 7 1.72 -2.13 5.28
N TYR A 8 3.03 -1.90 5.19
CA TYR A 8 3.63 -0.58 5.04
C TYR A 8 3.09 0.17 3.81
N GLY A 9 2.73 -0.53 2.74
CA GLY A 9 2.25 0.08 1.49
C GLY A 9 0.87 0.70 1.69
N ALA A 10 0.01 -0.02 2.40
CA ALA A 10 -1.30 0.44 2.83
C ALA A 10 -1.18 1.57 3.86
N TRP A 11 -0.28 1.46 4.84
CA TRP A 11 -0.12 2.50 5.86
C TRP A 11 0.49 3.81 5.31
N THR A 12 1.36 3.70 4.31
CA THR A 12 1.88 4.87 3.59
C THR A 12 0.74 5.58 2.84
N TRP A 13 -0.18 4.81 2.27
CA TRP A 13 -1.36 5.35 1.60
C TRP A 13 -2.30 6.06 2.57
N GLU A 14 -2.56 5.48 3.74
CA GLU A 14 -3.39 6.12 4.76
C GLU A 14 -2.84 7.49 5.19
N GLY A 15 -1.52 7.67 5.22
CA GLY A 15 -0.93 9.00 5.40
C GLY A 15 -1.18 9.93 4.22
N LEU A 16 -0.85 9.47 3.01
CA LEU A 16 -0.92 10.30 1.80
C LEU A 16 -2.35 10.74 1.45
N ARG A 17 -3.33 9.84 1.58
CA ARG A 17 -4.71 10.11 1.18
C ARG A 17 -5.38 11.24 1.98
N ARG A 18 -4.83 11.57 3.15
CA ARG A 18 -5.25 12.66 4.03
C ARG A 18 -4.56 13.99 3.74
N HIS A 19 -3.53 13.99 2.90
CA HIS A 19 -2.74 15.18 2.62
C HIS A 19 -3.51 16.13 1.67
N PRO A 20 -3.88 17.36 2.09
CA PRO A 20 -4.72 18.26 1.28
C PRO A 20 -4.14 18.60 -0.10
N ALA A 21 -2.81 18.81 -0.17
CA ALA A 21 -2.14 19.05 -1.45
C ALA A 21 -2.18 17.85 -2.41
N TYR A 22 -2.18 16.61 -1.89
CA TYR A 22 -2.36 15.42 -2.71
C TYR A 22 -3.81 15.30 -3.20
N ILE A 23 -4.79 15.53 -2.32
CA ILE A 23 -6.22 15.54 -2.70
C ILE A 23 -6.50 16.54 -3.83
N LYS A 24 -5.98 17.76 -3.69
CA LYS A 24 -6.08 18.79 -4.74
C LYS A 24 -5.43 18.35 -6.05
N LEU A 25 -4.26 17.69 -5.98
CA LEU A 25 -3.58 17.17 -7.16
C LEU A 25 -4.40 16.06 -7.82
N TYR A 26 -4.88 15.09 -7.05
CA TYR A 26 -5.75 14.01 -7.54
C TYR A 26 -6.96 14.57 -8.29
N ASN A 27 -7.68 15.54 -7.72
CA ASN A 27 -8.84 16.17 -8.37
C ASN A 27 -8.48 16.88 -9.69
N SER A 28 -7.23 17.30 -9.87
CA SER A 28 -6.77 17.87 -11.16
C SER A 28 -6.37 16.82 -12.19
N LEU A 29 -6.20 15.56 -11.77
CA LEU A 29 -5.75 14.43 -12.60
C LEU A 29 -6.84 13.37 -12.83
N VAL A 30 -7.92 13.40 -12.04
CA VAL A 30 -9.05 12.49 -12.20
C VAL A 30 -9.54 12.51 -13.65
N ASP A 31 -9.80 11.32 -14.20
CA ASP A 31 -10.21 11.07 -15.59
C ASP A 31 -9.19 11.41 -16.70
N LYS A 32 -7.93 11.70 -16.35
CA LYS A 32 -6.90 12.03 -17.35
C LYS A 32 -6.03 10.86 -17.74
N GLY A 33 -6.53 9.99 -18.62
CA GLY A 33 -5.67 9.02 -19.32
C GLY A 33 -5.37 7.75 -18.53
N LEU A 34 -6.30 7.32 -17.67
CA LEU A 34 -6.35 5.97 -17.12
C LEU A 34 -7.57 5.24 -17.65
N GLU A 35 -7.39 4.02 -18.12
CA GLU A 35 -8.45 3.10 -18.44
C GLU A 35 -8.37 1.91 -17.49
N THR A 36 -9.51 1.45 -16.95
CA THR A 36 -9.57 0.28 -16.09
C THR A 36 -10.47 -0.77 -16.68
N VAL A 37 -9.95 -1.98 -16.83
CA VAL A 37 -10.66 -3.15 -17.37
C VAL A 37 -10.55 -4.32 -16.39
N LYS A 38 -11.61 -5.11 -16.28
CA LYS A 38 -11.62 -6.34 -15.49
C LYS A 38 -10.99 -7.46 -16.32
N LEU A 39 -9.88 -8.03 -15.84
CA LEU A 39 -9.23 -9.19 -16.46
C LEU A 39 -9.73 -10.53 -15.92
N GLY A 40 -10.22 -10.54 -14.68
CA GLY A 40 -10.68 -11.73 -13.98
C GLY A 40 -11.45 -11.34 -12.72
N ASP A 41 -11.97 -12.32 -11.97
CA ASP A 41 -12.87 -12.03 -10.85
C ASP A 41 -12.26 -11.18 -9.74
N ASN A 42 -10.97 -11.37 -9.46
CA ASN A 42 -10.21 -10.60 -8.48
C ASN A 42 -9.07 -9.80 -9.13
N THR A 43 -9.22 -9.48 -10.43
CA THR A 43 -8.14 -8.91 -11.23
C THR A 43 -8.62 -7.74 -12.06
N LEU A 44 -7.94 -6.61 -11.89
CA LEU A 44 -8.11 -5.41 -12.69
C LEU A 44 -6.81 -5.11 -13.43
N GLN A 45 -6.92 -4.61 -14.66
CA GLN A 45 -5.83 -3.96 -15.36
C GLN A 45 -6.14 -2.47 -15.53
N ILE A 46 -5.15 -1.66 -15.20
CA ILE A 46 -5.15 -0.23 -15.38
C ILE A 46 -4.12 0.09 -16.46
N THR A 47 -4.51 0.81 -17.49
CA THR A 47 -3.61 1.24 -18.56
C THR A 47 -3.54 2.76 -18.59
N ALA A 48 -2.32 3.30 -18.57
CA ALA A 48 -2.10 4.73 -18.72
C ALA A 48 -1.80 5.10 -20.17
N SER A 49 -2.48 6.12 -20.69
CA SER A 49 -2.17 6.71 -22.01
C SER A 49 -1.14 7.85 -21.94
N ARG A 50 -0.73 8.21 -20.72
CA ARG A 50 0.28 9.24 -20.43
C ARG A 50 0.99 8.95 -19.11
N SER A 51 2.17 9.54 -18.93
CA SER A 51 2.86 9.52 -17.64
C SER A 51 2.34 10.60 -16.68
N TYR A 52 2.66 10.43 -15.39
CA TYR A 52 2.29 11.33 -14.28
C TYR A 52 3.51 11.79 -13.46
N PRO A 53 4.47 12.52 -14.07
CA PRO A 53 5.67 12.97 -13.36
C PRO A 53 5.40 13.78 -12.08
N GLU A 54 4.28 14.50 -12.03
CA GLU A 54 3.81 15.27 -10.87
C GLU A 54 3.55 14.43 -9.60
N LEU A 55 3.35 13.12 -9.77
CA LEU A 55 3.11 12.17 -8.67
C LEU A 55 4.39 11.63 -8.05
N LYS A 56 5.54 11.78 -8.72
CA LYS A 56 6.83 11.27 -8.26
C LYS A 56 7.20 11.77 -6.87
N LYS A 57 6.89 13.03 -6.54
CA LYS A 57 7.14 13.61 -5.21
C LYS A 57 6.30 12.97 -4.09
N TRP A 58 5.16 12.38 -4.44
CA TRP A 58 4.28 11.65 -3.54
C TRP A 58 4.60 10.15 -3.52
N GLY A 59 5.60 9.73 -4.29
CA GLY A 59 6.00 8.33 -4.39
C GLY A 59 5.06 7.45 -5.21
N LEU A 60 4.12 8.01 -5.98
CA LEU A 60 3.15 7.23 -6.75
C LEU A 60 3.52 7.14 -8.24
N LEU A 61 3.09 6.06 -8.89
CA LEU A 61 3.16 5.88 -10.35
C LEU A 61 1.93 6.45 -11.08
N LEU A 62 0.74 6.35 -10.47
CA LEU A 62 -0.53 6.80 -11.04
C LEU A 62 -1.41 7.44 -9.95
N PRO A 63 -2.39 8.30 -10.32
CA PRO A 63 -3.27 8.92 -9.34
C PRO A 63 -4.19 7.87 -8.71
N ALA A 64 -4.21 7.81 -7.38
CA ALA A 64 -5.10 6.94 -6.60
C ALA A 64 -6.15 7.77 -5.85
N ASN A 65 -7.39 7.30 -5.80
CA ASN A 65 -8.51 8.04 -5.23
C ASN A 65 -8.40 8.18 -3.69
N PRO A 66 -8.18 9.38 -3.14
CA PRO A 66 -7.95 9.59 -1.70
C PRO A 66 -9.15 9.25 -0.81
N GLU A 67 -10.36 9.19 -1.38
CA GLU A 67 -11.59 8.79 -0.66
C GLU A 67 -11.63 7.29 -0.37
N LEU A 68 -10.78 6.50 -1.03
CA LEU A 68 -10.69 5.06 -0.85
C LEU A 68 -9.59 4.71 0.16
N ASP A 69 -9.90 3.80 1.07
CA ASP A 69 -8.91 3.16 1.94
C ASP A 69 -7.91 2.31 1.13
N ALA A 70 -6.85 1.87 1.79
CA ALA A 70 -5.80 1.06 1.15
C ALA A 70 -6.29 -0.25 0.51
N HIS A 71 -7.43 -0.81 0.93
CA HIS A 71 -7.99 -2.03 0.34
C HIS A 71 -8.67 -1.76 -1.00
N LYS A 72 -9.22 -0.57 -1.19
CA LYS A 72 -10.00 -0.23 -2.39
C LYS A 72 -9.22 0.64 -3.37
N ALA A 73 -8.29 1.45 -2.87
CA ALA A 73 -7.50 2.33 -3.71
C ALA A 73 -6.52 1.53 -4.58
N ASN A 74 -6.38 1.90 -5.85
CA ASN A 74 -5.38 1.33 -6.76
C ASN A 74 -4.06 2.10 -6.65
N VAL A 75 -3.33 1.85 -5.56
CA VAL A 75 -2.07 2.52 -5.24
C VAL A 75 -0.92 1.69 -5.80
N PHE A 76 -0.02 2.33 -6.55
CA PHE A 76 1.26 1.76 -6.92
C PHE A 76 2.36 2.73 -6.54
N TRP A 77 3.30 2.24 -5.74
CA TRP A 77 4.42 3.05 -5.27
C TRP A 77 5.56 2.99 -6.29
N HIS A 78 6.22 4.12 -6.48
CA HIS A 78 7.36 4.21 -7.36
C HIS A 78 8.54 3.39 -6.78
N PRO A 79 9.21 2.53 -7.57
CA PRO A 79 10.31 1.66 -7.11
C PRO A 79 11.48 2.40 -6.42
N ASN A 80 11.72 3.66 -6.80
CA ASN A 80 12.68 4.53 -6.12
C ASN A 80 12.40 4.77 -4.63
N VAL A 81 11.14 4.81 -4.21
CA VAL A 81 10.76 4.95 -2.79
C VAL A 81 10.35 3.62 -2.17
N PHE A 82 9.89 2.67 -2.99
CA PHE A 82 9.41 1.37 -2.53
C PHE A 82 10.41 0.26 -2.84
N LYS A 83 11.37 0.05 -1.92
CA LYS A 83 12.57 -0.76 -2.19
C LYS A 83 12.33 -2.26 -2.29
N SER A 84 11.24 -2.76 -1.72
CA SER A 84 10.84 -4.17 -1.82
C SER A 84 10.14 -4.52 -3.13
N VAL A 85 9.95 -3.57 -4.07
CA VAL A 85 9.50 -3.91 -5.41
C VAL A 85 10.50 -4.88 -6.04
N VAL A 86 10.02 -6.09 -6.34
CA VAL A 86 10.80 -7.13 -7.01
C VAL A 86 10.61 -7.04 -8.52
N ARG A 87 11.62 -7.44 -9.29
CA ARG A 87 11.47 -7.58 -10.74
C ARG A 87 10.96 -8.96 -11.07
N PHE A 88 10.14 -9.09 -12.11
CA PHE A 88 9.69 -10.39 -12.60
C PHE A 88 9.90 -10.50 -14.11
N HIS A 89 9.88 -11.72 -14.62
CA HIS A 89 9.79 -12.04 -16.04
C HIS A 89 8.71 -13.10 -16.26
N ILE A 90 8.18 -13.17 -17.48
CA ILE A 90 7.33 -14.28 -17.90
C ILE A 90 8.23 -15.46 -18.25
N VAL A 91 7.85 -16.63 -17.76
CA VAL A 91 8.53 -17.89 -18.05
C VAL A 91 7.85 -18.52 -19.24
N ASP A 92 8.64 -18.85 -20.26
CA ASP A 92 8.18 -19.64 -21.39
C ASP A 92 7.82 -21.05 -20.90
N ALA A 93 6.63 -21.53 -21.28
CA ALA A 93 6.13 -22.84 -20.85
C ALA A 93 7.06 -23.98 -21.30
N ASP A 94 7.81 -23.79 -22.39
CA ASP A 94 8.77 -24.76 -22.90
C ASP A 94 10.10 -24.77 -22.11
N ASN A 95 10.34 -23.75 -21.26
CA ASN A 95 11.54 -23.57 -20.45
C ASN A 95 11.29 -23.78 -18.95
N VAL A 96 10.19 -24.42 -18.57
CA VAL A 96 9.90 -24.78 -17.18
C VAL A 96 10.87 -25.88 -16.76
N ASP A 97 11.85 -25.53 -15.93
CA ASP A 97 12.70 -26.49 -15.24
C ASP A 97 11.97 -26.98 -13.98
N ASP A 98 11.86 -28.30 -13.79
CA ASP A 98 11.27 -28.94 -12.61
C ASP A 98 11.92 -28.51 -11.29
N LYS A 99 13.15 -27.95 -11.33
CA LYS A 99 13.88 -27.47 -10.15
C LYS A 99 13.64 -26.00 -9.83
N SER A 100 13.03 -25.24 -10.72
CA SER A 100 12.84 -23.80 -10.57
C SER A 100 11.47 -23.48 -9.95
N GLN A 101 11.43 -22.50 -9.04
CA GLN A 101 10.18 -22.03 -8.45
C GLN A 101 9.55 -20.96 -9.34
N TYR A 102 8.31 -21.20 -9.76
CA TYR A 102 7.52 -20.28 -10.57
C TYR A 102 6.17 -20.02 -9.92
N ILE A 103 5.63 -18.82 -10.14
CA ILE A 103 4.29 -18.44 -9.70
C ILE A 103 3.39 -18.40 -10.92
N LYS A 104 2.30 -19.16 -10.89
CA LYS A 104 1.21 -18.96 -11.84
C LYS A 104 0.34 -17.81 -11.34
N LEU A 105 0.33 -16.69 -12.05
CA LEU A 105 -0.29 -15.45 -11.58
C LEU A 105 -1.78 -15.61 -11.23
N SER A 106 -2.53 -16.32 -12.07
CA SER A 106 -3.96 -16.60 -11.85
C SER A 106 -4.26 -17.33 -10.54
N ASP A 107 -3.29 -18.11 -10.05
CA ASP A 107 -3.46 -19.00 -8.90
C ASP A 107 -2.97 -18.34 -7.60
N TYR A 108 -2.34 -17.17 -7.69
CA TYR A 108 -1.83 -16.45 -6.53
C TYR A 108 -2.99 -15.97 -5.63
N PRO A 109 -2.97 -16.25 -4.32
CA PRO A 109 -4.13 -16.07 -3.44
C PRO A 109 -4.27 -14.64 -2.92
N ALA A 110 -4.41 -13.67 -3.82
CA ALA A 110 -4.55 -12.25 -3.50
C ALA A 110 -5.48 -11.54 -4.48
N THR A 111 -5.91 -10.33 -4.12
CA THR A 111 -6.43 -9.37 -5.11
C THR A 111 -5.27 -8.90 -5.96
N ARG A 112 -5.47 -8.89 -7.28
CA ARG A 112 -4.43 -8.57 -8.25
C ARG A 112 -4.81 -7.31 -9.00
N THR A 113 -3.88 -6.39 -9.09
CA THR A 113 -4.05 -5.18 -9.89
C THR A 113 -2.84 -5.06 -10.77
N HIS A 114 -3.07 -4.95 -12.06
CA HIS A 114 -2.06 -4.76 -13.08
C HIS A 114 -2.06 -3.30 -13.47
N PHE A 115 -0.88 -2.74 -13.69
CA PHE A 115 -0.71 -1.38 -14.15
C PHE A 115 0.29 -1.35 -15.31
N LYS A 116 -0.18 -0.96 -16.49
CA LYS A 116 0.63 -0.70 -17.67
C LYS A 116 0.82 0.80 -17.81
N ASP A 117 2.04 1.26 -17.58
CA ASP A 117 2.39 2.67 -17.72
C ASP A 117 2.60 3.03 -19.20
N ALA A 118 2.51 4.32 -19.51
CA ALA A 118 2.69 4.86 -20.85
C ALA A 118 4.15 4.77 -21.35
N ASP A 119 5.11 4.54 -20.44
CA ASP A 119 6.53 4.38 -20.75
C ASP A 119 6.95 2.94 -21.06
N GLY A 120 6.00 2.00 -21.03
CA GLY A 120 6.26 0.57 -21.28
C GLY A 120 6.57 -0.23 -20.01
N SER A 121 6.64 0.41 -18.83
CA SER A 121 6.76 -0.33 -17.58
C SER A 121 5.44 -1.00 -17.18
N TYR A 122 5.56 -2.21 -16.66
CA TYR A 122 4.43 -3.04 -16.23
C TYR A 122 4.57 -3.39 -14.76
N HIS A 123 3.55 -3.12 -13.97
CA HIS A 123 3.53 -3.37 -12.54
C HIS A 123 2.39 -4.29 -12.16
N ILE A 124 2.64 -5.17 -11.20
CA ILE A 124 1.60 -6.02 -10.60
C ILE A 124 1.61 -5.77 -9.10
N ARG A 125 0.47 -5.40 -8.56
CA ARG A 125 0.23 -5.35 -7.12
C ARG A 125 -0.55 -6.59 -6.70
N LEU A 126 -0.04 -7.28 -5.69
CA LEU A 126 -0.71 -8.40 -5.03
C LEU A 126 -1.06 -7.96 -3.60
N MET A 127 -2.35 -7.93 -3.29
CA MET A 127 -2.85 -7.48 -2.00
C MET A 127 -3.69 -8.58 -1.35
N GLY A 128 -3.20 -9.08 -0.22
CA GLY A 128 -3.96 -9.94 0.69
C GLY A 128 -4.51 -9.13 1.86
N GLU A 129 -5.12 -9.82 2.82
CA GLU A 129 -5.63 -9.18 4.05
C GLU A 129 -4.49 -8.52 4.84
N ASN A 130 -3.35 -9.21 4.94
CA ASN A 130 -2.25 -8.84 5.83
C ASN A 130 -0.90 -8.67 5.13
N PHE A 131 -0.89 -8.59 3.79
CA PHE A 131 0.33 -8.39 3.02
C PHE A 131 0.10 -7.51 1.79
N TRP A 132 1.18 -6.89 1.33
CA TRP A 132 1.24 -6.08 0.12
C TRP A 132 2.54 -6.38 -0.62
N PHE A 133 2.45 -6.85 -1.85
CA PHE A 133 3.58 -7.01 -2.76
C PHE A 133 3.37 -6.14 -4.00
N GLN A 134 4.47 -5.65 -4.55
CA GLN A 134 4.48 -5.04 -5.87
C GLN A 134 5.66 -5.59 -6.67
N MET A 135 5.39 -5.92 -7.91
CA MET A 135 6.38 -6.45 -8.85
C MET A 135 6.41 -5.54 -10.08
N GLN A 136 7.57 -5.46 -10.73
CA GLN A 136 7.71 -4.71 -11.97
C GLN A 136 8.41 -5.53 -13.06
N CYS A 137 8.04 -5.27 -14.30
CA CYS A 137 8.75 -5.70 -15.50
C CYS A 137 8.73 -4.56 -16.52
N ASP A 138 9.59 -4.62 -17.52
CA ASP A 138 9.63 -3.66 -18.62
C ASP A 138 9.20 -4.38 -19.91
N ASP A 139 8.51 -3.67 -20.80
CA ASP A 139 8.19 -4.11 -22.17
C ASP A 139 7.34 -5.40 -22.25
N ILE A 140 6.42 -5.58 -21.30
CA ILE A 140 5.46 -6.69 -21.30
C ILE A 140 4.04 -6.18 -21.54
N ASP A 141 3.26 -6.96 -22.30
CA ASP A 141 1.82 -6.83 -22.41
C ASP A 141 1.13 -8.16 -22.06
N LEU A 142 0.53 -8.23 -20.87
CA LEU A 142 -0.21 -9.41 -20.44
C LEU A 142 -1.66 -9.30 -20.91
N SER A 143 -2.05 -10.15 -21.87
CA SER A 143 -3.45 -10.32 -22.27
C SER A 143 -4.22 -11.30 -21.37
N SER A 144 -3.53 -11.99 -20.45
CA SER A 144 -4.08 -13.03 -19.57
C SER A 144 -3.23 -13.20 -18.30
N GLU A 145 -3.85 -13.65 -17.21
CA GLU A 145 -3.15 -14.06 -15.98
C GLU A 145 -2.71 -15.52 -15.98
N ASN A 146 -3.05 -16.30 -17.01
CA ASN A 146 -2.62 -17.69 -17.13
C ASN A 146 -1.16 -17.77 -17.64
N VAL A 147 -0.25 -17.15 -16.90
CA VAL A 147 1.18 -17.09 -17.19
C VAL A 147 1.97 -17.49 -15.95
N LEU A 148 3.12 -18.12 -16.21
CA LEU A 148 4.12 -18.39 -15.18
C LEU A 148 5.07 -17.20 -15.10
N ILE A 149 5.38 -16.78 -13.87
CA ILE A 149 6.37 -15.74 -13.62
C ILE A 149 7.50 -16.27 -12.74
N GLY A 150 8.71 -15.77 -13.02
CA GLY A 150 9.89 -15.90 -12.18
C GLY A 150 10.32 -14.53 -11.65
N VAL A 151 11.06 -14.51 -10.54
CA VAL A 151 11.61 -13.28 -9.94
C VAL A 151 13.05 -13.06 -10.41
N GLU A 152 13.40 -11.81 -10.74
CA GLU A 152 14.74 -11.41 -11.18
C GLU A 152 15.48 -10.57 -10.13
N PHE A 153 16.77 -10.86 -9.95
CA PHE A 153 17.68 -10.16 -9.05
C PHE A 153 18.84 -9.52 -9.81
N ASN A 154 18.54 -8.80 -10.89
CA ASN A 154 19.56 -8.27 -11.80
C ASN A 154 20.14 -6.90 -11.35
N ARG A 155 19.72 -6.37 -10.19
CA ARG A 155 20.14 -5.06 -9.66
C ARG A 155 20.63 -5.17 -8.22
N ILE A 156 21.80 -4.59 -7.95
CA ILE A 156 22.59 -4.79 -6.71
C ILE A 156 22.02 -4.04 -5.48
N SER A 157 21.27 -2.95 -5.66
CA SER A 157 20.72 -2.18 -4.54
C SER A 157 19.57 -2.90 -3.84
N ASP A 158 19.53 -2.86 -2.51
CA ASP A 158 18.46 -3.40 -1.67
C ASP A 158 18.21 -4.91 -1.85
N MET A 159 19.25 -5.65 -2.25
CA MET A 159 19.17 -7.08 -2.58
C MET A 159 18.59 -7.91 -1.43
N GLU A 160 19.03 -7.68 -0.19
CA GLU A 160 18.53 -8.40 0.98
C GLU A 160 17.01 -8.24 1.14
N LYS A 161 16.50 -7.00 1.02
CA LYS A 161 15.06 -6.73 1.11
C LYS A 161 14.31 -7.43 -0.02
N ARG A 162 14.83 -7.37 -1.25
CA ARG A 162 14.18 -8.01 -2.42
C ARG A 162 14.18 -9.53 -2.34
N VAL A 163 15.27 -10.13 -1.87
CA VAL A 163 15.36 -11.58 -1.65
C VAL A 163 14.35 -12.00 -0.59
N LYS A 164 14.30 -11.28 0.54
CA LYS A 164 13.29 -11.52 1.57
C LYS A 164 11.86 -11.43 1.00
N THR A 165 11.56 -10.35 0.28
CA THR A 165 10.24 -10.15 -0.33
C THR A 165 9.89 -11.23 -1.35
N ALA A 166 10.87 -11.70 -2.13
CA ALA A 166 10.65 -12.81 -3.05
C ALA A 166 10.40 -14.13 -2.30
N SER A 167 11.16 -14.43 -1.24
CA SER A 167 10.92 -15.60 -0.39
C SER A 167 9.53 -15.56 0.24
N GLU A 168 9.09 -14.41 0.72
CA GLU A 168 7.73 -14.22 1.26
C GLU A 168 6.65 -14.37 0.18
N LEU A 169 6.89 -13.85 -1.03
CA LEU A 169 6.01 -14.01 -2.19
C LEU A 169 5.82 -15.49 -2.56
N PHE A 170 6.92 -16.24 -2.69
CA PHE A 170 6.86 -17.68 -2.97
C PHE A 170 6.23 -18.45 -1.80
N GLY A 171 6.53 -18.08 -0.56
CA GLY A 171 5.99 -18.76 0.61
C GLY A 171 4.46 -18.63 0.76
N ILE A 172 3.89 -17.49 0.36
CA ILE A 172 2.43 -17.34 0.29
C ILE A 172 1.83 -18.19 -0.83
N TYR A 173 2.52 -18.30 -1.97
CA TYR A 173 2.08 -19.08 -3.12
C TYR A 173 2.10 -20.59 -2.86
N ASP A 174 3.18 -21.12 -2.29
CA ASP A 174 3.35 -22.55 -2.00
C ASP A 174 2.70 -23.00 -0.68
N GLY A 175 2.23 -22.04 0.13
CA GLY A 175 1.53 -22.29 1.38
C GLY A 175 2.44 -22.50 2.60
N SER A 176 3.76 -22.32 2.47
CA SER A 176 4.69 -22.33 3.61
C SER A 176 4.53 -21.10 4.52
N ILE A 177 3.94 -20.01 4.01
CA ILE A 177 3.48 -18.86 4.78
C ILE A 177 1.96 -18.78 4.69
N ALA A 178 1.29 -18.63 5.84
CA ALA A 178 -0.15 -18.49 5.88
C ALA A 178 -0.60 -17.17 5.23
N LYS A 179 -1.70 -17.18 4.48
CA LYS A 179 -2.27 -15.98 3.83
C LYS A 179 -2.67 -14.88 4.83
N SER A 180 -2.96 -15.27 6.06
CA SER A 180 -3.29 -14.40 7.18
C SER A 180 -2.05 -13.87 7.91
N GLU A 181 -0.84 -14.33 7.57
CA GLU A 181 0.37 -13.90 8.26
C GLU A 181 0.60 -12.39 8.04
N PRO A 182 0.81 -11.61 9.11
CA PRO A 182 1.14 -10.19 9.00
C PRO A 182 2.54 -9.97 8.45
N LEU A 183 2.62 -9.71 7.15
CA LEU A 183 3.87 -9.35 6.49
C LEU A 183 3.96 -7.84 6.36
N HIS A 184 5.19 -7.34 6.24
CA HIS A 184 5.41 -5.94 5.86
C HIS A 184 4.81 -4.90 6.83
N LEU A 185 4.61 -5.24 8.11
CA LEU A 185 4.02 -4.32 9.08
C LEU A 185 4.92 -3.11 9.37
N PRO A 186 4.36 -1.88 9.46
CA PRO A 186 5.08 -0.72 9.95
C PRO A 186 5.32 -0.86 11.45
N LYS A 187 6.42 -0.28 11.92
CA LYS A 187 6.70 -0.20 13.37
C LYS A 187 5.57 0.54 14.08
N ARG A 188 5.09 -0.02 15.20
CA ARG A 188 4.06 0.57 16.09
C ARG A 188 2.73 0.85 15.38
N VAL A 189 2.22 -0.12 14.60
CA VAL A 189 0.96 0.02 13.85
C VAL A 189 -0.21 0.48 14.73
N ASP A 190 -0.39 -0.08 15.93
CA ASP A 190 -1.48 0.30 16.84
C ASP A 190 -1.44 1.78 17.24
N LEU A 191 -0.23 2.28 17.53
CA LEU A 191 -0.04 3.69 17.85
C LEU A 191 -0.36 4.57 16.64
N ASN A 192 0.03 4.12 15.43
CA ASN A 192 -0.24 4.89 14.23
C ASN A 192 -1.75 4.94 13.93
N GLN A 193 -2.50 3.86 14.17
CA GLN A 193 -3.96 3.83 14.08
C GLN A 193 -4.61 4.83 15.05
N ILE A 194 -4.20 4.83 16.32
CA ILE A 194 -4.65 5.80 17.33
C ILE A 194 -4.40 7.25 16.87
N CYS A 195 -3.22 7.51 16.30
CA CYS A 195 -2.89 8.83 15.79
C CYS A 195 -3.80 9.25 14.63
N MET A 196 -4.08 8.34 13.69
CA MET A 196 -4.99 8.65 12.57
C MET A 196 -6.42 8.90 13.02
N ILE A 197 -6.92 8.16 14.00
CA ILE A 197 -8.26 8.42 14.58
C ILE A 197 -8.31 9.84 15.15
N ALA A 198 -7.28 10.25 15.91
CA ALA A 198 -7.22 11.60 16.46
C ALA A 198 -7.19 12.68 15.38
N TYR A 199 -6.45 12.45 14.29
CA TYR A 199 -6.41 13.33 13.13
C TYR A 199 -7.77 13.45 12.44
N ASP A 200 -8.39 12.32 12.10
CA ASP A 200 -9.65 12.29 11.36
C ASP A 200 -10.78 13.00 12.11
N VAL A 201 -10.87 12.80 13.43
CA VAL A 201 -11.86 13.51 14.26
C VAL A 201 -11.64 15.02 14.22
N ARG A 202 -10.39 15.48 14.31
CA ARG A 202 -10.05 16.92 14.31
C ARG A 202 -10.27 17.57 12.95
N GLU A 203 -9.85 16.92 11.87
CA GLU A 203 -10.04 17.44 10.51
C GLU A 203 -11.52 17.44 10.09
N SER A 204 -12.34 16.58 10.68
CA SER A 204 -13.79 16.59 10.51
C SER A 204 -14.51 17.67 11.36
N GLY A 205 -13.76 18.54 12.05
CA GLY A 205 -14.29 19.61 12.90
C GLY A 205 -14.62 19.19 14.34
N GLY A 206 -14.31 17.95 14.74
CA GLY A 206 -14.56 17.43 16.08
C GLY A 206 -13.69 18.08 17.16
N THR A 207 -14.22 18.16 18.37
CA THR A 207 -13.58 18.70 19.57
C THR A 207 -12.55 17.74 20.17
N TRP A 208 -11.67 18.25 21.03
CA TRP A 208 -10.74 17.39 21.79
C TRP A 208 -11.45 16.39 22.70
N LYS A 209 -12.66 16.71 23.19
CA LYS A 209 -13.47 15.77 23.96
C LYS A 209 -13.91 14.60 23.09
N GLU A 210 -14.32 14.85 21.85
CA GLU A 210 -14.67 13.78 20.91
C GLU A 210 -13.46 12.93 20.51
N VAL A 211 -12.27 13.54 20.36
CA VAL A 211 -11.03 12.77 20.17
C VAL A 211 -10.81 11.83 21.36
N MET A 212 -10.87 12.36 22.58
CA MET A 212 -10.71 11.55 23.78
C MET A 212 -11.74 10.42 23.87
N ILE A 213 -13.00 10.69 23.56
CA ILE A 213 -14.06 9.67 23.53
C ILE A 213 -13.75 8.60 22.47
N ALA A 214 -13.26 8.99 21.30
CA ALA A 214 -12.90 8.05 20.25
C ALA A 214 -11.71 7.15 20.64
N LEU A 215 -10.75 7.68 21.40
CA LEU A 215 -9.54 6.94 21.79
C LEU A 215 -9.72 6.09 23.05
N PHE A 216 -10.49 6.57 24.03
CA PHE A 216 -10.57 5.97 25.36
C PHE A 216 -11.99 5.48 25.71
N GLY A 217 -13.00 5.87 24.94
CA GLY A 217 -14.40 5.56 25.24
C GLY A 217 -15.07 6.60 26.13
N LYS A 218 -16.38 6.76 25.93
CA LYS A 218 -17.19 7.79 26.59
C LYS A 218 -17.18 7.68 28.12
N GLU A 219 -17.39 6.47 28.62
CA GLU A 219 -17.47 6.19 30.06
C GLU A 219 -16.18 6.58 30.80
N ILE A 220 -15.02 6.28 30.22
CA ILE A 220 -13.71 6.64 30.80
C ILE A 220 -13.58 8.16 30.90
N ILE A 221 -13.96 8.88 29.84
CA ILE A 221 -13.80 10.34 29.80
C ILE A 221 -14.79 11.06 30.72
N GLU A 222 -16.03 10.58 30.84
CA GLU A 222 -17.02 11.15 31.75
C GLU A 222 -16.67 10.92 33.23
N ASN A 223 -16.01 9.80 33.54
CA ASN A 223 -15.58 9.45 34.90
C ASN A 223 -14.11 9.78 35.19
N SER A 224 -13.44 10.54 34.31
CA SER A 224 -11.98 10.74 34.39
C SER A 224 -11.51 11.60 35.57
N GLY A 225 -12.37 12.44 36.16
CA GLY A 225 -12.02 13.30 37.29
C GLY A 225 -10.71 14.07 37.05
N ASP A 226 -9.74 13.90 37.95
CA ASP A 226 -8.43 14.56 37.87
C ASP A 226 -7.56 14.06 36.71
N ASP A 227 -7.83 12.88 36.14
CA ASP A 227 -7.07 12.32 35.01
C ASP A 227 -7.45 12.94 33.65
N TYR A 228 -8.48 13.80 33.58
CA TYR A 228 -8.94 14.41 32.33
C TYR A 228 -7.79 15.08 31.56
N GLY A 229 -6.90 15.81 32.26
CA GLY A 229 -5.76 16.49 31.66
C GLY A 229 -4.78 15.54 30.96
N LYS A 230 -4.61 14.31 31.49
CA LYS A 230 -3.75 13.28 30.90
C LYS A 230 -4.33 12.72 29.61
N TYR A 231 -5.64 12.46 29.56
CA TYR A 231 -6.32 12.01 28.34
C TYR A 231 -6.28 13.08 27.25
N TRP A 232 -6.44 14.35 27.65
CA TRP A 232 -6.34 15.48 26.74
C TRP A 232 -4.94 15.59 26.15
N GLN A 233 -3.90 15.53 26.98
CA GLN A 233 -2.51 15.60 26.52
C GLN A 233 -2.17 14.43 25.58
N THR A 234 -2.63 13.23 25.91
CA THR A 234 -2.40 12.03 25.08
C THR A 234 -3.06 12.19 23.71
N SER A 235 -4.29 12.70 23.67
CA SER A 235 -5.04 12.98 22.42
C SER A 235 -4.34 14.02 21.56
N ARG A 236 -3.85 15.11 22.18
CA ARG A 236 -3.10 16.14 21.47
C ARG A 236 -1.79 15.62 20.90
N ASN A 237 -1.06 14.81 21.67
CA ASN A 237 0.17 14.17 21.21
C ASN A 237 -0.09 13.22 20.03
N ALA A 238 -1.19 12.46 20.07
CA ALA A 238 -1.60 11.58 18.98
C ALA A 238 -1.88 12.38 17.70
N TYR A 239 -2.62 13.50 17.79
CA TYR A 239 -2.87 14.39 16.65
C TYR A 239 -1.58 14.95 16.05
N THR A 240 -0.70 15.54 16.86
CA THR A 240 0.57 16.11 16.39
C THR A 240 1.48 15.06 15.75
N ARG A 241 1.46 13.82 16.26
CA ARG A 241 2.18 12.70 15.65
C ARG A 241 1.59 12.32 14.28
N ALA A 242 0.27 12.33 14.14
CA ALA A 242 -0.38 12.10 12.85
C ALA A 242 -0.07 13.19 11.83
N GLU A 243 -0.13 14.47 12.22
CA GLU A 243 0.27 15.59 11.36
C GLU A 243 1.70 15.39 10.84
N ARG A 244 2.64 15.13 11.76
CA ARG A 244 4.04 14.89 11.37
C ARG A 244 4.18 13.73 10.38
N TYR A 245 3.41 12.67 10.56
CA TYR A 245 3.37 11.55 9.63
C TYR A 245 2.87 11.98 8.25
N ILE A 246 1.67 12.57 8.18
CA ILE A 246 0.99 12.97 6.95
C ILE A 246 1.84 13.99 6.16
N TYR A 247 2.42 14.98 6.83
CA TYR A 247 3.09 16.11 6.18
C TYR A 247 4.59 15.92 5.96
N GLY A 248 5.22 14.86 6.48
CA GLY A 248 6.68 14.72 6.36
C GLY A 248 7.24 13.31 6.41
N ASP A 249 6.64 12.40 7.17
CA ASP A 249 7.26 11.09 7.46
C ASP A 249 6.61 9.91 6.71
N PHE A 250 5.46 10.07 6.04
CA PHE A 250 4.71 8.94 5.49
C PHE A 250 5.53 8.06 4.52
N LEU A 251 6.31 8.65 3.60
CA LEU A 251 7.15 7.89 2.67
C LEU A 251 8.26 7.08 3.36
N LYS A 252 8.70 7.51 4.55
CA LYS A 252 9.74 6.81 5.30
C LYS A 252 9.27 5.43 5.75
N THR A 253 7.97 5.18 5.79
CA THR A 253 7.38 3.86 6.07
C THR A 253 7.72 2.83 5.01
N LEU A 254 7.97 3.24 3.76
CA LEU A 254 8.36 2.34 2.68
C LEU A 254 9.84 1.93 2.72
N ASP A 255 10.68 2.71 3.43
CA ASP A 255 12.14 2.51 3.48
C ASP A 255 12.62 1.94 4.83
N ASN A 256 11.97 2.34 5.93
CA ASN A 256 12.34 1.92 7.29
C ASN A 256 11.86 0.50 7.60
N ASN A 257 12.55 -0.49 7.04
CA ASN A 257 12.68 -1.85 7.55
C ASN A 257 13.98 -2.46 7.06
#